data_AF-A0A7V4ZGY4-F1
#
_entry.id   AF-A0A7V4ZGY4-F1
#
_cell.length_a   1.000
_cell.length_b   1.000
_cell.length_c   1.000
_cell.angle_alpha   90.00
_cell.angle_beta   90.00
_cell.angle_gamma   90.00
#
_symmetry.space_group_name_H-M   'P 1'
#
loop_
_entity.id
_entity.type
_entity.pdbx_description
1 polymer ?
#
loop_
_entity_poly.entity_id
_entity_poly.type
_entity_poly.pdbx_seq_one_letter_code
_entity_poly.pdbx_strand_id
1 'polypeptide(L)'
;MSNPQDGGRPVSVNVELPADLEAVYANFVMITHSPSEVVLDFARILPNIPKAKVYARVLMTPMNAKLLLRALGDNLQKFEEQFGEIKTPAEGFGPERPIGFKK
;
A
#
# COMPACT_ATOMS: atom_id res chain seq x y z
N MET A 1 12.29 21.03 -42.53
CA MET A 1 11.77 21.31 -41.18
C MET A 1 11.70 19.98 -40.44
N SER A 2 12.60 19.76 -39.49
CA SER A 2 12.76 18.52 -38.74
C SER A 2 11.81 18.48 -37.54
N ASN A 3 11.05 17.38 -37.44
CA ASN A 3 10.09 17.10 -36.39
C ASN A 3 10.82 16.64 -35.10
N PRO A 4 10.61 17.25 -33.93
CA PRO A 4 11.06 16.68 -32.67
C PRO A 4 9.92 15.84 -32.07
N GLN A 5 9.84 14.57 -32.48
CA GLN A 5 9.20 13.53 -31.67
C GLN A 5 10.29 12.87 -30.84
N ASP A 6 10.55 13.40 -29.65
CA ASP A 6 11.24 12.64 -28.60
C ASP A 6 10.20 12.23 -27.56
N GLY A 7 9.37 11.26 -27.94
CA GLY A 7 8.51 10.55 -27.02
C GLY A 7 9.39 9.65 -26.19
N GLY A 8 9.85 10.16 -25.04
CA GLY A 8 10.69 9.43 -24.09
C GLY A 8 10.13 8.03 -23.85
N ARG A 9 10.84 7.01 -24.32
CA ARG A 9 10.45 5.61 -24.13
C ARG A 9 10.32 5.37 -22.63
N PRO A 10 9.24 4.74 -22.14
CA PRO A 10 9.15 4.35 -20.75
C PRO A 10 10.36 3.48 -20.44
N VAL A 11 11.18 3.91 -19.48
CA VAL A 11 12.32 3.15 -19.00
C VAL A 11 11.75 1.87 -18.38
N SER A 12 11.88 0.75 -19.09
CA SER A 12 11.58 -0.56 -18.54
C SER A 12 12.68 -0.89 -17.55
N VAL A 13 12.39 -0.71 -16.26
CA VAL A 13 13.29 -1.15 -15.19
C VAL A 13 13.21 -2.68 -15.13
N ASN A 14 14.34 -3.37 -15.28
CA ASN A 14 14.40 -4.80 -14.99
C ASN A 14 14.33 -4.95 -13.46
N VAL A 15 13.26 -5.57 -12.96
CA VAL A 15 13.06 -5.78 -11.52
C VAL A 15 13.52 -7.19 -11.19
N GLU A 16 14.59 -7.30 -10.41
CA GLU A 16 15.05 -8.57 -9.86
C GLU A 16 14.37 -8.82 -8.50
N LEU A 17 13.78 -10.02 -8.35
CA LEU A 17 13.24 -10.50 -7.08
C LEU A 17 14.27 -11.47 -6.46
N PRO A 18 14.91 -11.10 -5.34
CA PRO A 18 15.81 -12.01 -4.65
C PRO A 18 15.08 -13.29 -4.21
N ALA A 19 15.73 -14.44 -4.37
CA ALA A 19 15.15 -15.74 -4.02
C ALA A 19 14.91 -15.91 -2.51
N ASP A 20 15.65 -15.16 -1.69
CA ASP A 20 15.58 -15.14 -0.23
C ASP A 20 14.70 -13.99 0.32
N LEU A 21 13.97 -13.28 -0.55
CA LEU A 21 13.09 -12.20 -0.13
C LEU A 21 11.91 -12.76 0.68
N GLU A 22 11.89 -12.47 1.98
CA GLU A 22 10.78 -12.86 2.87
C GLU A 22 9.53 -12.01 2.59
N ALA A 23 8.39 -12.67 2.37
CA ALA A 23 7.11 -12.00 2.25
C ALA A 23 6.63 -11.50 3.62
N VAL A 24 6.37 -10.19 3.72
CA VAL A 24 5.83 -9.58 4.94
C VAL A 24 4.31 -9.48 4.86
N TYR A 25 3.60 -10.30 5.63
CA TYR A 25 2.18 -10.06 5.88
C TYR A 25 1.98 -8.80 6.74
N ALA A 26 1.03 -7.94 6.36
CA ALA A 26 0.60 -6.78 7.13
C ALA A 26 -0.91 -6.56 6.96
N ASN A 27 -1.58 -6.21 8.05
CA ASN A 27 -3.01 -5.86 8.06
C ASN A 27 -3.25 -4.43 8.55
N PHE A 28 -2.18 -3.67 8.78
CA PHE A 28 -2.22 -2.29 9.21
C PHE A 28 -1.01 -1.54 8.65
N VAL A 29 -1.21 -0.27 8.28
CA VAL A 29 -0.13 0.63 7.86
C VAL A 29 -0.28 1.97 8.56
N MET A 30 0.81 2.46 9.15
CA MET A 30 0.89 3.84 9.63
C MET A 30 1.63 4.66 8.58
N ILE A 31 1.04 5.79 8.19
CA ILE A 31 1.65 6.70 7.23
C ILE A 31 1.96 8.02 7.94
N THR A 32 3.24 8.36 8.00
CA THR A 32 3.70 9.68 8.47
C THR A 32 4.46 10.37 7.34
N HIS A 33 4.53 11.70 7.38
CA HIS A 33 5.17 12.44 6.30
C HIS A 33 5.79 13.75 6.77
N SER A 34 6.72 14.23 5.95
CA SER A 34 7.33 15.55 5.96
C SER A 34 7.35 16.09 4.52
N PRO A 35 7.78 17.33 4.28
CA PRO A 35 7.97 17.83 2.92
C PRO A 35 8.96 17.00 2.07
N SER A 36 9.91 16.30 2.70
CA SER A 36 10.95 15.54 2.01
C SER A 36 10.65 14.06 1.85
N GLU A 37 9.91 13.48 2.80
CA GLU A 37 9.74 12.02 2.91
C GLU A 37 8.33 11.63 3.37
N VAL A 38 7.86 10.50 2.85
CA VAL A 38 6.68 9.75 3.30
C VAL A 38 7.17 8.41 3.83
N VAL A 39 6.80 8.08 5.06
CA VAL A 39 7.18 6.85 5.74
C VAL A 39 5.95 5.95 5.87
N LEU A 40 6.06 4.73 5.36
CA LEU A 40 5.04 3.68 5.47
C LEU A 40 5.54 2.58 6.39
N ASP A 41 4.91 2.47 7.57
CA ASP A 41 5.18 1.44 8.56
C ASP A 41 4.12 0.34 8.50
N PHE A 42 4.49 -0.78 7.90
CA PHE A 42 3.63 -1.95 7.79
C PHE A 42 3.72 -2.80 9.05
N ALA A 43 2.58 -3.01 9.69
CA ALA A 43 2.48 -3.69 10.97
C ALA A 43 1.44 -4.80 10.96
N ARG A 44 1.54 -5.68 11.97
CA ARG A 44 0.52 -6.67 12.30
C ARG A 44 -0.15 -6.28 13.59
N ILE A 45 -1.48 -6.14 13.54
CA ILE A 45 -2.34 -6.03 14.72
C ILE A 45 -3.03 -7.38 14.90
N LEU A 46 -2.81 -8.00 16.05
CA LEU A 46 -3.44 -9.28 16.42
C LEU A 46 -4.52 -9.03 17.47
N PRO A 47 -5.66 -9.75 17.42
CA PRO A 47 -6.65 -9.69 18.49
C PRO A 47 -6.03 -10.01 19.84
N ASN A 48 -6.45 -9.32 20.90
CA ASN A 48 -5.99 -9.51 22.28
C ASN A 48 -4.51 -9.19 22.55
N ILE A 49 -3.77 -8.66 21.58
CA ILE A 49 -2.41 -8.17 21.78
C ILE A 49 -2.42 -6.65 21.60
N PRO A 50 -2.30 -5.86 22.69
CA PRO A 50 -2.40 -4.40 22.65
C PRO A 50 -1.15 -3.72 22.06
N LYS A 51 -0.35 -4.44 21.27
CA LYS A 51 0.91 -3.95 20.70
C LYS A 51 0.98 -4.34 19.23
N ALA A 52 0.99 -3.33 18.36
CA ALA A 52 1.36 -3.51 16.97
C ALA A 52 2.88 -3.71 16.87
N LYS A 53 3.32 -4.68 16.06
CA LYS A 53 4.73 -4.84 15.69
C LYS A 53 4.90 -4.43 14.23
N VAL A 54 5.84 -3.53 13.96
CA VAL A 54 6.26 -3.16 12.60
C VAL A 54 7.18 -4.25 12.06
N TYR A 55 6.93 -4.69 10.83
CA TYR A 55 7.70 -5.73 10.15
C TYR A 55 8.39 -5.21 8.89
N ALA A 56 7.88 -4.14 8.27
CA ALA A 56 8.53 -3.47 7.16
C ALA A 56 8.32 -1.96 7.27
N ARG A 57 9.36 -1.21 6.92
CA ARG A 57 9.33 0.25 6.82
C ARG A 57 9.84 0.63 5.43
N VAL A 58 9.04 1.41 4.71
CA VAL A 58 9.39 1.93 3.39
C VAL A 58 9.40 3.45 3.46
N LEU A 59 10.49 4.07 2.99
CA LEU A 59 10.61 5.52 2.88
C LEU A 59 10.54 5.88 1.40
N MET A 60 9.79 6.93 1.10
CA MET A 60 9.56 7.38 -0.26
C MET A 60 9.54 8.90 -0.31
N THR A 61 10.08 9.48 -1.37
CA THR A 61 9.78 10.89 -1.68
C THR A 61 8.27 11.07 -1.90
N PRO A 62 7.70 12.26 -1.64
CA PRO A 62 6.29 12.53 -1.88
C PRO A 62 5.85 12.24 -3.32
N MET A 63 6.73 12.47 -4.30
CA MET A 63 6.47 12.15 -5.70
C MET A 63 6.29 10.64 -5.91
N ASN A 64 7.20 9.82 -5.38
CA ASN A 64 7.11 8.37 -5.53
C ASN A 64 5.90 7.79 -4.78
N ALA A 65 5.56 8.33 -3.61
CA ALA A 65 4.34 7.95 -2.90
C ALA A 65 3.07 8.25 -3.70
N LYS A 66 3.03 9.37 -4.43
CA LYS A 66 1.91 9.72 -5.31
C LYS A 66 1.81 8.80 -6.53
N LEU A 67 2.95 8.37 -7.09
CA LEU A 67 2.99 7.37 -8.16
C LEU A 67 2.50 6.01 -7.66
N LEU A 68 2.92 5.59 -6.45
CA LEU A 68 2.43 4.37 -5.80
C LEU A 68 0.92 4.40 -5.61
N LEU A 69 0.35 5.50 -5.09
CA LEU A 69 -1.09 5.62 -4.88
C LEU A 69 -1.88 5.40 -6.18
N ARG A 70 -1.44 6.02 -7.28
CA ARG A 70 -2.10 5.86 -8.59
C ARG A 70 -2.01 4.43 -9.09
N ALA A 71 -0.82 3.86 -9.10
CA ALA A 71 -0.61 2.49 -9.55
C ALA A 71 -1.40 1.49 -8.69
N LEU A 72 -1.44 1.68 -7.37
CA LEU A 72 -2.20 0.84 -6.45
C LEU A 72 -3.71 0.96 -6.71
N GLY A 73 -4.23 2.18 -6.86
CA GLY A 73 -5.63 2.43 -7.16
C GLY A 73 -6.07 1.74 -8.47
N ASP A 74 -5.29 1.92 -9.53
CA ASP A 74 -5.57 1.31 -10.84
C ASP A 74 -5.58 -0.23 -10.77
N ASN A 75 -4.68 -0.83 -9.98
CA ASN A 75 -4.62 -2.29 -9.80
C ASN A 75 -5.78 -2.82 -8.94
N LEU A 76 -6.17 -2.09 -7.89
CA LEU A 76 -7.32 -2.47 -7.07
C LEU A 76 -8.62 -2.38 -7.88
N GLN A 77 -8.79 -1.34 -8.70
CA GLN A 77 -9.94 -1.23 -9.58
C GLN A 77 -10.04 -2.43 -10.53
N LYS A 78 -8.93 -2.79 -11.21
CA LYS A 78 -8.91 -3.97 -12.10
C LYS A 78 -9.20 -5.27 -11.36
N PHE A 79 -8.71 -5.39 -10.13
CA PHE A 79 -9.03 -6.53 -9.28
C PHE A 79 -10.54 -6.59 -9.00
N GLU A 80 -11.15 -5.47 -8.62
CA GLU A 80 -12.60 -5.41 -8.33
C GLU A 80 -13.46 -5.69 -9.56
N GLU A 81 -13.05 -5.21 -10.75
CA GLU A 81 -13.71 -5.53 -12.02
C GLU A 81 -13.73 -7.05 -12.29
N GLN A 82 -12.71 -7.78 -11.84
CA GLN A 82 -12.57 -9.22 -12.07
C GLN A 82 -13.19 -10.08 -10.95
N PHE A 83 -13.05 -9.66 -9.69
CA PHE A 83 -13.36 -10.49 -8.51
C PHE A 83 -14.51 -9.93 -7.66
N GLY A 84 -15.02 -8.75 -8.00
CA GLY A 84 -16.06 -8.05 -7.25
C GLY A 84 -15.51 -7.02 -6.25
N GLU A 85 -16.41 -6.16 -5.76
CA GLU A 85 -16.11 -5.04 -4.87
C GLU A 85 -15.43 -5.47 -3.56
N ILE A 86 -14.35 -4.77 -3.19
CA ILE A 86 -13.68 -4.86 -1.91
C ILE A 86 -14.51 -4.08 -0.88
N LYS A 87 -15.24 -4.81 -0.04
CA LYS A 87 -16.03 -4.20 1.03
C LYS A 87 -15.13 -3.63 2.12
N THR A 88 -15.08 -2.31 2.22
CA THR A 88 -14.42 -1.62 3.33
C THR A 88 -15.40 -1.38 4.48
N PRO A 89 -14.96 -1.45 5.75
CA PRO A 89 -15.69 -0.87 6.87
C PRO A 89 -16.10 0.59 6.58
N ALA A 90 -17.38 0.93 6.74
CA ALA A 90 -17.93 2.27 6.44
C ALA A 90 -17.35 3.39 7.32
N GLU A 91 -16.91 3.03 8.51
CA GLU A 91 -16.01 3.80 9.37
C GLU A 91 -14.75 2.96 9.48
N GLY A 92 -13.56 3.56 9.39
CA GLY A 92 -12.27 2.85 9.27
C GLY A 92 -11.99 1.82 10.37
N PHE A 93 -10.75 1.36 10.49
CA PHE A 93 -10.33 0.47 11.59
C PHE A 93 -10.30 1.22 12.95
N GLY A 94 -11.44 1.74 13.39
CA GLY A 94 -11.66 2.27 14.73
C GLY A 94 -11.82 1.14 15.75
N PRO A 95 -11.51 1.38 17.02
CA PRO A 95 -11.48 0.35 18.07
C PRO A 95 -12.87 -0.14 18.52
N GLU A 96 -13.96 0.31 17.89
CA GLU A 96 -15.33 -0.01 18.32
C GLU A 96 -16.03 -0.97 17.39
N ARG A 97 -15.63 -2.24 17.45
CA ARG A 97 -16.62 -3.31 17.29
C ARG A 97 -16.55 -4.18 18.54
N PRO A 98 -17.57 -4.17 19.43
CA PRO A 98 -17.66 -5.18 20.46
C PRO A 98 -17.78 -6.53 19.75
N ILE A 99 -16.73 -7.34 19.85
CA ILE A 99 -16.78 -8.75 19.50
C ILE A 99 -17.72 -9.41 20.51
N GLY A 100 -18.99 -9.49 20.13
CA GLY A 100 -20.03 -10.08 20.95
C GLY A 100 -21.08 -10.69 20.05
N PHE A 101 -21.14 -12.02 20.04
CA PHE A 101 -22.30 -12.76 19.54
C PHE A 101 -23.54 -12.21 20.23
N LYS A 102 -24.43 -11.55 19.47
CA LYS A 102 -25.82 -11.46 19.89
C LYS A 102 -26.42 -12.85 19.71
N LYS A 103 -26.81 -13.47 20.82
CA LYS A 103 -27.77 -14.59 20.83
C LYS A 103 -29.10 -14.14 20.25
#